data_AF-H0EHE0-F1
#
_entry.id   AF-H0EHE0-F1
#
_cell.length_a   1.000
_cell.length_b   1.000
_cell.length_c   1.000
_cell.angle_alpha   90.00
_cell.angle_beta   90.00
_cell.angle_gamma   90.00
#
_symmetry.space_group_name_H-M   'P 1'
#
loop_
_entity.id
_entity.type
_entity.pdbx_description
1 polymer ?
#
loop_
_entity_poly.entity_id
_entity_poly.type
_entity_poly.pdbx_seq_one_letter_code
_entity_poly.pdbx_strand_id
1 'polypeptide(L)'
;MGKHRSFYTTEEQIHELFAKCGEIKRLIMGLDRFNKTPCTKLDERIIRTDLDPGFQEGRQYGRGKSGGQVRDEYREEYDEGRGGLGRAIQAERLKEEEEYGKGR
;
A
#
# COMPACT_ATOMS: atom_id res chain seq x y z
N MET A 1 -13.02 -18.71 16.67
CA MET A 1 -12.80 -18.64 15.21
C MET A 1 -12.91 -17.19 14.74
N GLY A 2 -11.84 -16.41 14.90
CA GLY A 2 -11.82 -15.01 14.47
C GLY A 2 -11.35 -14.89 13.03
N LYS A 3 -12.22 -14.43 12.14
CA LYS A 3 -11.89 -14.18 10.72
C LYS A 3 -10.78 -13.13 10.63
N HIS A 4 -9.60 -13.52 10.13
CA HIS A 4 -8.58 -12.59 9.67
C HIS A 4 -9.16 -11.81 8.47
N ARG A 5 -9.65 -10.58 8.71
CA ARG A 5 -10.36 -9.77 7.70
C ARG A 5 -9.54 -8.61 7.14
N SER A 6 -8.28 -8.42 7.52
CA SER A 6 -7.53 -7.20 7.20
C SER A 6 -6.60 -7.34 6.00
N PHE A 7 -7.11 -7.76 4.83
CA PHE A 7 -6.30 -7.63 3.62
C PHE A 7 -6.18 -6.17 3.15
N TYR A 8 -7.08 -5.27 3.55
CA TYR A 8 -7.06 -3.84 3.16
C TYR A 8 -7.75 -2.98 4.21
N THR A 9 -7.23 -1.77 4.44
CA THR A 9 -7.94 -0.76 5.21
C THR A 9 -9.04 -0.14 4.36
N THR A 10 -10.25 -0.11 4.90
CA THR A 10 -11.42 0.45 4.20
C THR A 10 -11.49 1.96 4.35
N GLU A 11 -12.25 2.61 3.47
CA GLU A 11 -12.51 4.05 3.54
C GLU A 11 -13.23 4.42 4.85
N GLU A 12 -14.16 3.57 5.31
CA GLU A 12 -14.92 3.78 6.53
C GLU A 12 -14.00 3.77 7.76
N GLN A 13 -13.02 2.88 7.81
CA GLN A 13 -12.05 2.82 8.92
C GLN A 13 -11.22 4.11 9.00
N ILE A 14 -10.76 4.63 7.85
CA ILE A 14 -10.05 5.92 7.79
C ILE A 14 -11.00 7.05 8.20
N HIS A 15 -12.22 7.06 7.67
CA HIS A 15 -13.21 8.09 7.97
C HIS A 15 -13.53 8.14 9.48
N GLU A 16 -13.83 7.00 10.10
CA GLU A 16 -14.13 6.90 11.53
C GLU A 16 -12.96 7.40 12.39
N LEU A 17 -11.72 7.06 12.02
CA LEU A 17 -10.54 7.53 12.73
C LEU A 17 -10.41 9.05 12.69
N PHE A 18 -10.45 9.64 11.49
CA PHE A 18 -10.22 11.07 11.31
C PHE A 18 -11.42 11.94 11.70
N ALA A 19 -12.64 11.40 11.68
CA ALA A 19 -13.85 12.12 12.08
C ALA A 19 -13.82 12.52 13.58
N LYS A 20 -13.00 11.84 14.40
CA LYS A 20 -12.75 12.22 15.80
C LYS A 20 -12.05 13.57 15.93
N CYS A 21 -11.37 14.03 14.88
CA CYS A 21 -10.67 15.31 14.84
C CYS A 21 -11.52 16.45 14.26
N GLY A 22 -12.72 16.16 13.74
CA GLY A 22 -13.60 17.15 13.11
C GLY A 22 -14.33 16.60 11.88
N GLU A 23 -15.18 17.43 11.28
CA GLU A 23 -15.94 17.06 10.08
C GLU A 23 -15.01 16.85 8.88
N ILE A 24 -15.15 15.69 8.22
CA ILE A 24 -14.41 15.37 7.00
C ILE A 24 -15.23 15.80 5.79
N LYS A 25 -14.78 16.84 5.08
CA LYS A 25 -15.42 17.31 3.84
C LYS A 25 -15.31 16.30 2.70
N ARG A 26 -14.16 15.63 2.57
CA ARG A 26 -13.87 14.67 1.51
C ARG A 26 -12.71 13.77 1.92
N LEU A 27 -12.84 12.48 1.64
CA LEU A 27 -11.80 11.48 1.78
C LEU A 27 -11.44 10.96 0.37
N ILE A 28 -10.14 10.81 0.09
CA ILE A 28 -9.66 10.24 -1.17
C ILE A 28 -8.63 9.17 -0.83
N MET A 29 -8.95 7.92 -1.13
CA MET A 29 -8.05 6.79 -0.87
C MET A 29 -6.86 6.82 -1.85
N GLY A 30 -5.67 6.46 -1.34
CA GLY A 30 -4.53 6.14 -2.18
C GLY A 30 -4.74 4.78 -2.86
N LEU A 31 -4.53 4.71 -4.16
CA LEU A 31 -4.74 3.53 -5.00
C LEU A 31 -3.45 3.10 -5.71
N ASP A 32 -3.36 1.82 -6.02
CA ASP A 32 -2.43 1.31 -7.02
C ASP A 32 -2.78 1.90 -8.40
N ARG A 33 -1.76 2.34 -9.14
CA ARG A 33 -1.95 2.98 -10.45
C ARG A 33 -2.58 2.07 -11.48
N PHE A 34 -2.28 0.77 -11.45
CA PHE A 34 -2.68 -0.18 -12.48
C PHE A 34 -3.92 -0.95 -12.07
N ASN A 35 -3.90 -1.52 -10.87
CA ASN A 35 -4.96 -2.37 -10.35
C ASN A 35 -6.11 -1.60 -9.72
N LYS A 36 -5.93 -0.29 -9.45
CA LYS A 36 -6.93 0.58 -8.83
C LYS A 36 -7.42 0.10 -7.46
N THR A 37 -6.61 -0.73 -6.79
CA THR A 37 -6.87 -1.24 -5.44
C THR A 37 -6.27 -0.31 -4.37
N PRO A 38 -6.84 -0.22 -3.16
CA PRO A 38 -6.28 0.59 -2.08
C PRO A 38 -4.84 0.21 -1.72
N CYS A 39 -3.98 1.20 -1.54
CA CYS A 39 -2.57 1.01 -1.17
C CYS A 39 -2.21 1.48 0.26
N THR A 40 -3.22 1.76 1.10
CA THR A 40 -3.06 2.28 2.47
C THR A 40 -3.41 1.21 3.52
N LYS A 41 -2.73 1.24 4.67
CA LYS A 41 -2.93 0.32 5.81
C LYS A 41 -2.94 1.06 7.14
N LEU A 42 -3.97 0.81 7.96
CA LEU A 42 -4.24 1.36 9.28
C LEU A 42 -4.24 0.28 10.39
N ASP A 43 -4.61 -0.98 10.09
CA ASP A 43 -4.84 -2.04 11.09
C ASP A 43 -3.59 -2.33 11.95
N GLU A 44 -3.60 -1.85 13.20
CA GLU A 44 -2.51 -1.96 14.21
C GLU A 44 -1.20 -1.27 13.82
N ARG A 45 -1.23 -0.39 12.83
CA ARG A 45 -0.04 0.29 12.34
C ARG A 45 -0.05 1.75 12.77
N ILE A 46 1.12 2.23 13.15
CA ILE A 46 1.33 3.67 13.29
C ILE A 46 1.19 4.29 11.90
N ILE A 47 0.18 5.15 11.73
CA ILE A 47 0.02 5.98 10.54
C ILE A 47 0.79 7.29 10.71
N ARG A 48 1.35 7.78 9.61
CA ARG A 48 1.95 9.12 9.55
C ARG A 48 1.04 10.04 8.74
N THR A 49 0.82 11.24 9.24
CA THR A 49 0.04 12.28 8.60
C THR A 49 0.92 13.48 8.30
N ASP A 50 0.78 14.04 7.11
CA ASP A 50 1.48 15.24 6.66
C ASP A 50 0.45 16.17 5.98
N LEU A 51 0.66 17.49 6.08
CA LEU A 51 -0.17 18.46 5.35
C LEU A 51 0.15 18.42 3.85
N ASP A 52 -0.89 18.54 3.03
CA ASP A 52 -0.80 18.49 1.57
C ASP A 52 -1.31 19.81 0.96
N PRO A 53 -0.64 20.37 -0.07
CA PRO A 53 -1.10 21.60 -0.75
C PRO A 53 -2.50 21.53 -1.37
N GLY A 54 -3.07 20.33 -1.51
CA GLY A 54 -4.42 20.12 -2.02
C GLY A 54 -4.49 19.05 -3.11
N PHE A 55 -5.66 18.42 -3.24
CA PHE A 55 -5.85 17.35 -4.22
C PHE A 55 -5.78 17.85 -5.67
N GLN A 56 -5.15 17.05 -6.53
CA GLN A 56 -5.20 17.17 -7.99
C GLN A 56 -5.41 15.77 -8.57
N GLU A 57 -6.14 15.67 -9.68
CA GLU A 57 -6.38 14.39 -10.35
C GLU A 57 -5.06 13.69 -10.70
N GLY A 58 -5.01 12.39 -10.44
CA GLY A 58 -3.81 11.58 -10.60
C GLY A 58 -2.94 11.45 -9.34
N ARG A 59 -3.09 12.34 -8.34
CA ARG A 59 -2.32 12.26 -7.08
C ARG A 59 -2.72 11.07 -6.20
N GLN A 60 -3.92 10.53 -6.39
CA GLN A 60 -4.40 9.35 -5.66
C GLN A 60 -3.66 8.07 -6.08
N TYR A 61 -2.97 8.04 -7.22
CA TYR A 61 -2.28 6.85 -7.70
C TYR A 61 -0.85 6.75 -7.20
N GLY A 62 -0.45 5.53 -6.86
CA GLY A 62 0.94 5.16 -6.59
C GLY A 62 1.89 5.56 -7.73
N ARG A 63 3.14 5.80 -7.37
CA ARG A 63 4.20 6.30 -8.26
C ARG A 63 5.36 5.31 -8.42
N GLY A 64 5.28 4.15 -7.78
CA GLY A 64 6.21 3.04 -7.98
C GLY A 64 6.11 2.50 -9.42
N LYS A 65 7.20 1.86 -9.87
CA LYS A 65 7.27 1.22 -11.19
C LYS A 65 6.25 0.10 -11.34
N SER A 66 5.93 -0.60 -10.25
CA SER A 66 4.92 -1.66 -10.18
C SER A 66 3.48 -1.11 -10.02
N GLY A 67 3.31 0.22 -9.96
CA GLY A 67 2.02 0.90 -9.77
C GLY A 67 1.73 1.31 -8.32
N GLY A 68 2.41 0.69 -7.35
CA GLY A 68 2.20 0.91 -5.92
C GLY A 68 2.88 2.18 -5.39
N GLN A 69 3.04 2.27 -4.06
CA GLN A 69 3.79 3.35 -3.44
C GLN A 69 5.30 3.18 -3.71
N VAL A 70 6.02 4.25 -4.04
CA VAL A 70 7.48 4.21 -4.30
C VAL A 70 8.24 3.61 -3.12
N ARG A 71 7.80 3.91 -1.89
CA ARG A 71 8.40 3.37 -0.66
C ARG A 71 8.33 1.85 -0.60
N ASP A 72 7.29 1.24 -1.16
CA ASP A 72 7.09 -0.21 -1.12
C ASP A 72 7.90 -0.94 -2.21
N GLU A 73 8.53 -0.24 -3.16
CA GLU A 73 9.37 -0.86 -4.20
C GLU A 73 10.67 -1.43 -3.63
N TYR A 74 11.34 -0.65 -2.77
CA TYR A 74 12.70 -0.91 -2.30
C TYR A 74 12.75 -1.32 -0.83
N ARG A 75 11.62 -1.74 -0.26
CA ARG A 75 11.53 -2.15 1.15
C ARG A 75 12.21 -3.51 1.34
N GLU A 76 13.27 -3.54 2.14
CA GLU A 76 14.03 -4.77 2.44
C GLU A 76 13.35 -5.65 3.49
N GLU A 77 12.77 -5.04 4.52
CA GLU A 77 12.07 -5.76 5.59
C GLU A 77 10.78 -6.39 5.08
N TYR A 78 10.51 -7.65 5.40
CA TYR A 78 9.26 -8.32 5.04
C TYR A 78 8.06 -7.71 5.78
N ASP A 79 6.97 -7.45 5.06
CA ASP A 79 5.75 -6.89 5.63
C ASP A 79 4.54 -7.46 4.90
N GLU A 80 3.86 -8.42 5.56
CA GLU A 80 2.67 -9.09 5.04
C GLU A 80 1.56 -8.09 4.71
N GLY A 81 1.36 -7.08 5.56
CA GLY A 81 0.37 -6.03 5.37
C GLY A 81 0.61 -5.19 4.12
N ARG A 82 1.83 -5.20 3.58
CA ARG A 82 2.27 -4.52 2.36
C ARG A 82 2.56 -5.50 1.21
N GLY A 83 2.14 -6.76 1.32
CA GLY A 83 2.27 -7.76 0.25
C GLY A 83 3.60 -8.52 0.23
N GLY A 84 4.37 -8.53 1.33
CA GLY A 84 5.62 -9.30 1.45
C GLY A 84 6.86 -8.42 1.33
N LEU A 85 7.90 -8.86 0.62
CA LEU A 85 9.10 -8.04 0.36
C LEU A 85 8.78 -6.88 -0.61
N GLY A 86 9.69 -5.89 -0.67
CA GLY A 86 9.60 -4.82 -1.66
C GLY A 86 9.56 -5.38 -3.09
N ARG A 87 8.75 -4.75 -3.96
CA ARG A 87 8.43 -5.30 -5.29
C ARG A 87 9.65 -5.48 -6.19
N ALA A 88 10.64 -4.60 -6.11
CA ALA A 88 11.89 -4.74 -6.86
C ALA A 88 12.69 -5.97 -6.39
N ILE A 89 12.84 -6.11 -5.07
CA ILE A 89 13.56 -7.23 -4.44
C ILE A 89 12.85 -8.56 -4.72
N GLN A 90 11.52 -8.59 -4.61
CA GLN A 90 10.73 -9.78 -4.92
C GLN A 90 10.92 -10.21 -6.39
N ALA A 91 10.93 -9.25 -7.33
CA ALA A 91 11.13 -9.54 -8.74
C ALA A 91 12.56 -10.03 -9.05
N GLU A 92 13.59 -9.52 -8.35
CA GLU A 92 14.97 -9.99 -8.48
C GLU A 92 15.10 -11.43 -7.99
N ARG A 93 14.59 -11.74 -6.79
CA ARG A 93 14.64 -13.11 -6.23
C ARG A 93 13.94 -14.13 -7.11
N LEU A 94 12.78 -13.78 -7.68
CA LEU A 94 12.07 -14.65 -8.61
C LEU A 94 12.88 -14.94 -9.88
N LYS A 95 13.59 -13.94 -10.42
CA LYS A 95 14.46 -14.15 -11.58
C LYS A 95 15.63 -15.07 -11.25
N GLU A 96 16.26 -14.88 -10.09
CA GLU A 96 17.35 -15.75 -9.63
C GLU A 96 16.90 -17.21 -9.45
N GLU A 97 15.71 -17.43 -8.86
CA GLU A 97 15.12 -18.75 -8.69
C GLU A 97 14.80 -19.42 -10.04
N GLU A 98 14.24 -18.68 -11.00
CA GLU A 98 13.99 -19.17 -12.35
C GLU A 98 15.27 -19.53 -13.10
N GLU A 99 16.33 -18.73 -12.96
CA GLU A 99 17.63 -18.99 -13.58
C GLU A 99 18.28 -20.25 -13.00
N TYR A 100 18.29 -20.39 -11.67
CA TYR A 100 18.80 -21.58 -10.99
C TYR A 100 17.99 -22.84 -11.33
N GLY A 101 16.66 -22.71 -11.43
CA GLY A 101 15.75 -23.80 -11.78
C GLY A 101 15.92 -24.33 -13.21
N LYS A 102 16.31 -23.47 -14.16
CA LYS A 102 16.60 -23.88 -15.56
C LYS A 102 17.91 -24.66 -15.71
N GLY A 103 18.78 -24.66 -14.70
CA GLY A 103 20.05 -25.39 -14.68
C GLY A 103 19.97 -26.84 -14.19
N ARG A 104 18.77 -27.38 -13.96
CA ARG A 104 18.52 -28.78 -13.56
C ARG A 104 17.72 -29.56 -14.60
#